data_AF-A0A0C1NFD8-F1
#
_entry.id   AF-A0A0C1NFD8-F1
#
_cell.length_a   1.000
_cell.length_b   1.000
_cell.length_c   1.000
_cell.angle_alpha   90.00
_cell.angle_beta   90.00
_cell.angle_gamma   90.00
#
_symmetry.space_group_name_H-M   'P 1'
#
loop_
_entity.id
_entity.type
_entity.pdbx_description
1 polymer ?
#
loop_
_entity_poly.entity_id
_entity_poly.type
_entity_poly.pdbx_seq_one_letter_code
_entity_poly.pdbx_strand_id
1 'polypeptide(L)'
;MQATVKRVDLAYNSFFKGLRKKPKFKSIHKYSGWTYPAKSGWKANTEGEHGTVTLNDLGITVRMRGKAKDWGIPTTLTISYKPSKNQWFASFSVDIEVEAPKFGSESDLKYEKIVAFDLGTATALTLYDGREFAEVKNPQFTKKAELQIKHLSKALRRKRAPNHKKKVKASRRWQKARKQISKLQAKVATQRKDWQHKITSDIASRYDIGVTEELNTKGMTRKAKKGSKREARRMESSTRQTSRKKQKAGLNKSILSVGFGALNQMIAYKIEHKGGLMIVLPTKEIKPSQRCPSCGKVNKEWAELSNRHHVCECGFEIARDRGSAMVMYNVATNQQTGFGTSLADCGCFSTTSGSKKRKQTGSMKHLGQVKRQKRSQVGDGVFFETPSAYAAE
;
A
#
# COMPACT_ATOMS: atom_id res chain seq x y z
N MET A 1 -27.13 -13.42 2.52
CA MET A 1 -26.74 -12.50 1.40
C MET A 1 -26.65 -11.01 1.77
N GLN A 2 -27.10 -10.56 2.95
CA GLN A 2 -27.20 -9.13 3.30
C GLN A 2 -25.87 -8.33 3.21
N ALA A 3 -24.72 -8.94 3.53
CA ALA A 3 -23.43 -8.26 3.46
C ALA A 3 -22.99 -7.88 2.04
N THR A 4 -23.42 -8.62 1.01
CA THR A 4 -23.06 -8.34 -0.38
C THR A 4 -23.78 -7.09 -0.89
N VAL A 5 -25.06 -6.93 -0.55
CA VAL A 5 -25.85 -5.74 -0.87
C VAL A 5 -25.23 -4.51 -0.22
N LYS A 6 -24.87 -4.58 1.07
CA LYS A 6 -24.17 -3.50 1.78
C LYS A 6 -22.86 -3.07 1.09
N ARG A 7 -22.09 -4.03 0.55
CA ARG A 7 -20.85 -3.73 -0.19
C ARG A 7 -21.11 -3.02 -1.51
N VAL A 8 -22.21 -3.36 -2.18
CA VAL A 8 -22.62 -2.69 -3.42
C VAL A 8 -23.02 -1.25 -3.11
N ASP A 9 -23.90 -1.05 -2.12
CA ASP A 9 -24.33 0.27 -1.68
C ASP A 9 -23.14 1.17 -1.28
N LEU A 10 -22.25 0.68 -0.40
CA LEU A 10 -21.03 1.41 -0.02
C LEU A 10 -20.15 1.77 -1.23
N ALA A 11 -20.06 0.89 -2.23
CA ALA A 11 -19.28 1.15 -3.43
C ALA A 11 -19.91 2.24 -4.30
N TYR A 12 -21.24 2.23 -4.46
CA TYR A 12 -21.97 3.27 -5.19
C TYR A 12 -21.95 4.60 -4.45
N ASN A 13 -22.20 4.62 -3.14
CA ASN A 13 -22.08 5.82 -2.31
C ASN A 13 -20.69 6.45 -2.39
N SER A 14 -19.64 5.63 -2.38
CA SER A 14 -18.27 6.13 -2.59
C SER A 14 -18.03 6.68 -4.00
N PHE A 15 -18.69 6.11 -5.01
CA PHE A 15 -18.61 6.58 -6.39
C PHE A 15 -19.33 7.92 -6.57
N PHE A 16 -20.56 8.05 -6.06
CA PHE A 16 -21.33 9.31 -6.10
C PHE A 16 -20.63 10.43 -5.33
N LYS A 17 -19.93 10.12 -4.24
CA LYS A 17 -19.09 11.07 -3.50
C LYS A 17 -17.76 11.42 -4.20
N GLY A 18 -17.50 10.91 -5.41
CA GLY A 18 -16.25 11.15 -6.15
C GLY A 18 -15.00 10.50 -5.54
N LEU A 19 -15.14 9.66 -4.52
CA LEU A 19 -14.01 9.02 -3.82
C LEU A 19 -13.46 7.81 -4.56
N ARG A 20 -14.29 7.18 -5.41
CA ARG A 20 -13.94 5.95 -6.14
C ARG A 20 -14.48 6.01 -7.56
N LYS A 21 -13.89 5.19 -8.44
CA LYS A 21 -14.42 4.95 -9.79
C LYS A 21 -15.70 4.13 -9.74
N LYS A 22 -16.50 4.20 -10.82
CA LYS A 22 -17.74 3.43 -11.00
C LYS A 22 -17.54 1.96 -10.59
N PRO A 23 -18.37 1.41 -9.67
CA PRO A 23 -18.28 0.02 -9.26
C PRO A 23 -18.39 -0.92 -10.46
N LYS A 24 -17.64 -2.03 -10.42
CA LYS A 24 -17.70 -3.08 -11.44
C LYS A 24 -18.13 -4.38 -10.79
N PHE A 25 -18.95 -5.15 -11.50
CA PHE A 25 -19.30 -6.50 -11.08
C PHE A 25 -18.03 -7.34 -10.90
N LYS A 26 -17.95 -8.07 -9.79
CA LYS A 26 -16.81 -8.92 -9.46
C LYS A 26 -17.21 -10.37 -9.69
N SER A 27 -16.33 -11.15 -10.31
CA SER A 27 -16.56 -12.59 -10.49
C SER A 27 -16.72 -13.32 -9.15
N ILE A 28 -17.50 -14.40 -9.14
CA ILE A 28 -17.74 -15.24 -7.96
C ILE A 28 -16.44 -15.73 -7.30
N HIS A 29 -15.40 -15.98 -8.10
CA HIS A 29 -14.06 -16.36 -7.63
C HIS A 29 -13.38 -15.32 -6.72
N LYS A 30 -13.86 -14.07 -6.70
CA LYS A 30 -13.41 -13.01 -5.77
C LYS A 30 -14.19 -12.99 -4.46
N TYR A 31 -15.25 -13.78 -4.34
CA TYR A 31 -16.12 -13.93 -3.17
C TYR A 31 -15.97 -15.33 -2.57
N SER A 32 -14.77 -15.67 -2.14
CA SER A 32 -14.45 -16.97 -1.56
C SER A 32 -14.78 -17.04 -0.05
N GLY A 33 -15.88 -16.43 0.39
CA GLY A 33 -16.25 -16.38 1.80
C GLY A 33 -17.45 -15.47 2.10
N TRP A 34 -17.76 -15.28 3.37
CA TRP A 34 -18.93 -14.55 3.85
C TRP A 34 -18.59 -13.61 5.01
N THR A 35 -19.55 -12.78 5.41
CA THR A 35 -19.39 -11.80 6.49
C THR A 35 -20.62 -11.81 7.38
N TYR A 36 -20.39 -11.89 8.68
CA TYR A 36 -21.35 -11.60 9.73
C TYR A 36 -21.29 -10.09 10.01
N PRO A 37 -22.29 -9.31 9.56
CA PRO A 37 -22.28 -7.85 9.66
C PRO A 37 -22.60 -7.32 11.07
N ALA A 38 -22.95 -8.22 12.00
CA ALA A 38 -23.27 -7.96 13.39
C ALA A 38 -22.75 -9.14 14.23
N LYS A 39 -22.83 -9.04 15.56
CA LYS A 39 -22.43 -10.10 16.51
C LYS A 39 -23.32 -11.35 16.45
N SER A 40 -24.46 -11.29 15.76
CA SER A 40 -25.33 -12.46 15.60
C SER A 40 -24.63 -13.57 14.82
N GLY A 41 -24.67 -14.79 15.34
CA GLY A 41 -24.15 -16.00 14.69
C GLY A 41 -22.68 -16.33 14.99
N TRP A 42 -21.98 -15.50 15.76
CA TRP A 42 -20.61 -15.79 16.19
C TRP A 42 -20.26 -15.11 17.51
N LYS A 43 -19.28 -15.64 18.24
CA LYS A 43 -18.76 -15.04 19.47
C LYS A 43 -17.25 -15.16 19.49
N ALA A 44 -16.55 -14.06 19.76
CA ALA A 44 -15.12 -14.09 20.08
C ALA A 44 -15.00 -14.15 21.61
N ASN A 45 -14.46 -15.25 22.12
CA ASN A 45 -14.16 -15.47 23.53
C ASN A 45 -12.68 -15.17 23.75
N THR A 46 -12.36 -13.88 23.83
CA THR A 46 -10.99 -13.38 24.03
C THR A 46 -11.03 -11.91 24.43
N GLU A 47 -10.06 -11.50 25.24
CA GLU A 47 -9.80 -10.11 25.61
C GLU A 47 -8.69 -9.49 24.75
N GLY A 48 -8.35 -10.12 23.63
CA GLY A 48 -7.28 -9.70 22.72
C GLY A 48 -6.03 -10.53 22.82
N GLU A 49 -5.96 -11.43 23.79
CA GLU A 49 -4.88 -12.37 23.98
C GLU A 49 -5.41 -13.80 24.01
N HIS A 50 -4.90 -14.64 23.10
CA HIS A 50 -5.33 -16.04 22.94
C HIS A 50 -6.87 -16.17 22.90
N GLY A 51 -7.45 -17.32 23.27
CA GLY A 51 -8.90 -17.51 23.32
C GLY A 51 -9.48 -18.28 22.13
N THR A 52 -10.77 -18.08 21.85
CA THR A 52 -11.49 -18.82 20.80
C THR A 52 -12.48 -17.95 20.04
N VAL A 53 -12.83 -18.38 18.82
CA VAL A 53 -14.00 -17.86 18.08
C VAL A 53 -14.97 -18.99 17.81
N THR A 54 -16.20 -18.81 18.24
CA THR A 54 -17.31 -19.73 17.98
C THR A 54 -18.16 -19.19 16.84
N LEU A 55 -18.44 -20.04 15.86
CA LEU A 55 -19.41 -19.80 14.78
C LEU A 55 -20.66 -20.62 15.11
N ASN A 56 -21.66 -19.97 15.69
CA ASN A 56 -22.83 -20.65 16.26
C ASN A 56 -23.65 -21.36 15.17
N ASP A 57 -23.75 -20.75 14.00
CA ASP A 57 -24.45 -21.29 12.83
C ASP A 57 -23.81 -22.55 12.25
N LEU A 58 -22.52 -22.76 12.49
CA LEU A 58 -21.78 -23.94 12.04
C LEU A 58 -21.48 -24.93 13.17
N GLY A 59 -21.73 -24.57 14.42
CA GLY A 59 -21.32 -25.37 15.59
C GLY A 59 -19.80 -25.53 15.73
N ILE A 60 -19.01 -24.61 15.14
CA ILE A 60 -17.54 -24.72 15.11
C ILE A 60 -16.93 -23.74 16.11
N THR A 61 -16.01 -24.22 16.94
CA THR A 61 -15.14 -23.36 17.77
C THR A 61 -13.69 -23.49 17.33
N VAL A 62 -13.06 -22.37 17.01
CA VAL A 62 -11.67 -22.32 16.54
C VAL A 62 -10.80 -21.60 17.56
N ARG A 63 -9.66 -22.19 17.90
CA ARG A 63 -8.69 -21.57 18.82
C ARG A 63 -7.98 -20.38 18.16
N MET A 64 -7.87 -19.29 18.91
CA MET A 64 -7.11 -18.09 18.57
C MET A 64 -5.80 -18.10 19.36
N ARG A 65 -4.71 -17.66 18.72
CA ARG A 65 -3.40 -17.55 19.36
C ARG A 65 -2.73 -16.23 19.01
N GLY A 66 -1.99 -15.71 19.98
CA GLY A 66 -1.28 -14.45 19.89
C GLY A 66 -2.02 -13.33 20.62
N LYS A 67 -1.36 -12.17 20.66
CA LYS A 67 -1.84 -10.96 21.29
C LYS A 67 -2.08 -9.89 20.23
N ALA A 68 -3.30 -9.36 20.18
CA ALA A 68 -3.61 -8.20 19.38
C ALA A 68 -2.89 -6.99 19.97
N LYS A 69 -2.40 -6.10 19.10
CA LYS A 69 -1.80 -4.84 19.56
C LYS A 69 -2.82 -4.03 20.35
N ASP A 70 -3.99 -3.87 19.74
CA ASP A 70 -5.13 -3.19 20.33
C ASP A 70 -6.34 -4.13 20.19
N TRP A 71 -7.05 -4.33 21.29
CA TRP A 71 -8.32 -5.06 21.31
C TRP A 71 -9.46 -4.11 21.62
N GLY A 72 -10.61 -4.38 21.03
CA GLY A 72 -11.80 -3.58 21.20
C GLY A 72 -13.03 -4.45 21.01
N ILE A 73 -14.20 -3.83 20.92
CA ILE A 73 -15.47 -4.54 20.83
C ILE A 73 -15.62 -5.10 19.41
N PRO A 74 -15.60 -6.43 19.20
CA PRO A 74 -15.73 -7.00 17.87
C PRO A 74 -17.14 -6.74 17.31
N THR A 75 -17.23 -6.17 16.11
CA THR A 75 -18.52 -5.82 15.50
C THR A 75 -18.86 -6.66 14.29
N THR A 76 -17.85 -7.01 13.49
CA THR A 76 -18.01 -7.71 12.22
C THR A 76 -16.99 -8.83 12.14
N LEU A 77 -17.43 -10.01 11.73
CA LEU A 77 -16.55 -11.12 11.40
C LEU A 77 -16.64 -11.42 9.91
N THR A 78 -15.51 -11.35 9.21
CA THR A 78 -15.41 -11.77 7.82
C THR A 78 -14.61 -13.05 7.71
N ILE A 79 -15.26 -14.11 7.25
CA ILE A 79 -14.64 -15.38 6.90
C ILE A 79 -14.27 -15.35 5.42
N SER A 80 -13.00 -15.58 5.11
CA SER A 80 -12.53 -15.59 3.72
C SER A 80 -11.51 -16.69 3.46
N TYR A 81 -11.76 -17.49 2.43
CA TYR A 81 -10.79 -18.43 1.91
C TYR A 81 -9.81 -17.71 0.98
N LYS A 82 -8.51 -17.96 1.12
CA LYS A 82 -7.48 -17.47 0.20
C LYS A 82 -6.90 -18.66 -0.57
N PRO A 83 -7.34 -18.89 -1.82
CA PRO A 83 -6.85 -20.02 -2.63
C PRO A 83 -5.33 -20.03 -2.82
N SER A 84 -4.70 -18.85 -2.86
CA SER A 84 -3.24 -18.72 -3.00
C SER A 84 -2.46 -19.29 -1.81
N LYS A 85 -3.07 -19.30 -0.62
CA LYS A 85 -2.50 -19.82 0.63
C LYS A 85 -3.10 -21.16 1.04
N ASN A 86 -4.23 -21.56 0.45
CA ASN A 86 -4.99 -22.74 0.85
C ASN A 86 -5.39 -22.67 2.34
N GLN A 87 -5.84 -21.50 2.77
CA GLN A 87 -6.14 -21.18 4.16
C GLN A 87 -7.42 -20.36 4.25
N TRP A 88 -8.21 -20.62 5.28
CA TRP A 88 -9.30 -19.76 5.71
C TRP A 88 -8.77 -18.69 6.66
N PHE A 89 -9.34 -17.49 6.58
CA PHE A 89 -9.04 -16.37 7.44
C PHE A 89 -10.32 -15.88 8.10
N ALA A 90 -10.28 -15.73 9.42
CA ALA A 90 -11.24 -14.97 10.19
C ALA A 90 -10.67 -13.56 10.41
N SER A 91 -11.36 -12.53 9.90
CA SER A 91 -10.98 -11.13 10.09
C SER A 91 -12.03 -10.45 10.95
N PHE A 92 -11.62 -10.00 12.12
CA PHE A 92 -12.44 -9.21 13.02
C PHE A 92 -12.30 -7.73 12.66
N SER A 93 -13.43 -7.02 12.59
CA SER A 93 -13.44 -5.57 12.74
C SER A 93 -13.85 -5.27 14.16
N VAL A 94 -13.03 -4.49 14.85
CA VAL A 94 -13.25 -4.09 16.24
C VAL A 94 -13.54 -2.60 16.27
N ASP A 95 -14.53 -2.21 17.06
CA ASP A 95 -14.70 -0.83 17.48
C ASP A 95 -13.77 -0.63 18.68
N ILE A 96 -12.82 0.28 18.54
CA ILE A 96 -11.86 0.63 19.57
C ILE A 96 -11.81 2.14 19.68
N GLU A 97 -11.83 2.64 20.91
CA GLU A 97 -11.52 4.03 21.20
C GLU A 97 -10.00 4.18 21.12
N VAL A 98 -9.54 4.80 20.04
CA VAL A 98 -8.14 5.12 19.84
C VAL A 98 -8.04 6.61 20.06
N GLU A 99 -7.24 7.03 21.06
CA GLU A 99 -6.89 8.43 21.21
C GLU A 99 -6.30 8.93 19.90
N ALA A 100 -6.84 10.04 19.41
CA ALA A 100 -6.30 10.64 18.20
C ALA A 100 -4.84 11.03 18.49
N PRO A 101 -3.90 10.74 17.57
CA PRO A 101 -2.53 11.21 17.74
C PRO A 101 -2.56 12.73 17.86
N LYS A 102 -1.99 13.23 18.95
CA LYS A 102 -1.84 14.67 19.20
C LYS A 102 -0.61 15.17 18.47
N PHE A 103 -0.67 16.39 17.95
CA PHE A 103 0.40 16.99 17.15
C PHE A 103 0.74 18.39 17.66
N GLY A 104 1.94 18.86 17.36
CA GLY A 104 2.37 20.20 17.75
C GLY A 104 2.44 20.35 19.27
N SER A 105 1.89 21.43 19.81
CA SER A 105 1.90 21.72 21.24
C SER A 105 1.13 20.71 22.09
N GLU A 106 0.23 19.94 21.48
CA GLU A 106 -0.56 18.91 22.18
C GLU A 106 0.14 17.55 22.20
N SER A 107 1.21 17.37 21.43
CA SER A 107 1.95 16.11 21.34
C SER A 107 2.83 15.88 22.57
N ASP A 108 2.94 14.62 23.00
CA ASP A 108 3.88 14.20 24.03
C ASP A 108 5.34 14.17 23.51
N LEU A 109 5.54 14.38 22.20
CA LEU A 109 6.86 14.39 21.57
C LEU A 109 7.50 15.77 21.60
N LYS A 110 8.80 15.80 21.91
CA LYS A 110 9.63 17.02 21.83
C LYS A 110 10.06 17.39 20.41
N TYR A 111 9.84 16.50 19.43
CA TYR A 111 10.22 16.68 18.03
C TYR A 111 11.72 16.89 17.78
N GLU A 112 12.58 16.40 18.68
CA GLU A 112 14.04 16.56 18.58
C GLU A 112 14.68 15.50 17.67
N LYS A 113 14.07 14.32 17.54
CA LYS A 113 14.66 13.20 16.81
C LYS A 113 14.17 13.18 15.37
N ILE A 114 14.94 13.79 14.48
CA ILE A 114 14.64 13.89 13.05
C ILE A 114 15.45 12.84 12.29
N VAL A 115 14.83 12.17 11.31
CA VAL A 115 15.55 11.33 10.35
C VAL A 115 15.11 11.66 8.93
N ALA A 116 16.06 12.03 8.08
CA ALA A 116 15.87 12.05 6.65
C ALA A 116 16.26 10.71 6.04
N PHE A 117 15.51 10.27 5.03
CA PHE A 117 15.81 9.00 4.39
C PHE A 117 15.55 8.98 2.89
N ASP A 118 16.50 8.36 2.18
CA ASP A 118 16.43 8.05 0.76
C ASP A 118 16.15 6.55 0.53
N LEU A 119 15.41 6.24 -0.54
CA LEU A 119 15.02 4.88 -0.90
C LEU A 119 15.79 4.40 -2.14
N GLY A 120 16.62 3.39 -1.96
CA GLY A 120 17.43 2.81 -3.04
C GLY A 120 17.07 1.36 -3.39
N THR A 121 17.58 0.90 -4.53
CA THR A 121 17.40 -0.50 -4.95
C THR A 121 18.54 -1.43 -4.53
N ALA A 122 19.75 -0.89 -4.32
CA ALA A 122 20.91 -1.60 -3.79
C ALA A 122 20.89 -1.58 -2.26
N THR A 123 21.01 -0.39 -1.67
CA THR A 123 20.68 -0.10 -0.28
C THR A 123 19.20 0.30 -0.22
N ALA A 124 18.40 -0.35 0.62
CA ALA A 124 16.96 -0.13 0.65
C ALA A 124 16.59 1.22 1.25
N LEU A 125 17.27 1.62 2.33
CA LEU A 125 17.12 2.91 3.00
C LEU A 125 18.51 3.44 3.37
N THR A 126 18.75 4.70 3.06
CA THR A 126 19.89 5.48 3.58
C THR A 126 19.32 6.53 4.51
N LEU A 127 19.60 6.43 5.79
CA LEU A 127 19.10 7.31 6.85
C LEU A 127 20.18 8.32 7.23
N TYR A 128 19.78 9.53 7.58
CA TYR A 128 20.62 10.55 8.19
C TYR A 128 19.84 11.30 9.26
N ASP A 129 20.40 11.41 10.46
CA ASP A 129 19.76 12.03 11.62
C ASP A 129 20.39 13.37 12.04
N GLY A 130 21.19 13.96 11.16
CA GLY A 130 21.94 15.18 11.44
C GLY A 130 23.33 14.93 12.01
N ARG A 131 23.65 13.69 12.43
CA ARG A 131 24.96 13.32 12.95
C ARG A 131 25.58 12.19 12.15
N GLU A 132 24.86 11.10 11.99
CA GLU A 132 25.39 9.87 11.41
C GLU A 132 24.50 9.31 10.29
N PHE A 133 25.12 8.53 9.42
CA PHE A 133 24.42 7.76 8.39
C PHE A 133 24.17 6.34 8.85
N ALA A 134 22.95 5.84 8.64
CA ALA A 134 22.62 4.43 8.82
C ALA A 134 22.04 3.84 7.54
N GLU A 135 22.51 2.66 7.14
CA GLU A 135 22.10 2.02 5.89
C GLU A 135 21.39 0.69 6.14
N VAL A 136 20.20 0.53 5.55
CA VAL A 136 19.45 -0.72 5.58
C VAL A 136 19.64 -1.44 4.25
N LYS A 137 20.35 -2.58 4.28
CA LYS A 137 20.58 -3.40 3.09
C LYS A 137 19.28 -3.97 2.53
N ASN A 138 19.18 -4.07 1.21
CA ASN A 138 18.09 -4.78 0.55
C ASN A 138 18.28 -6.32 0.71
N PRO A 139 17.34 -7.03 1.38
CA PRO A 139 17.45 -8.48 1.60
C PRO A 139 17.31 -9.33 0.32
N GLN A 140 16.86 -8.70 -0.79
CA GLN A 140 16.77 -9.30 -2.12
C GLN A 140 15.94 -10.60 -2.19
N PHE A 141 14.90 -10.74 -1.36
CA PHE A 141 14.02 -11.93 -1.32
C PHE A 141 13.51 -12.35 -2.71
N THR A 142 13.11 -11.37 -3.53
CA THR A 142 12.60 -11.62 -4.89
C THR A 142 13.67 -12.18 -5.81
N LYS A 143 14.93 -11.72 -5.69
CA LYS A 143 16.07 -12.21 -6.49
C LYS A 143 16.44 -13.63 -6.08
N LYS A 144 16.51 -13.91 -4.78
CA LYS A 144 16.80 -15.25 -4.23
C LYS A 144 15.78 -16.29 -4.72
N ALA A 145 14.49 -15.95 -4.75
CA ALA A 145 13.44 -16.87 -5.23
C ALA A 145 13.30 -16.91 -6.76
N GLU A 146 13.98 -16.04 -7.51
CA GLU A 146 13.74 -15.86 -8.95
C GLU A 146 14.05 -17.12 -9.77
N LEU A 147 15.17 -17.78 -9.47
CA LEU A 147 15.59 -18.99 -10.18
C LEU A 147 14.54 -20.10 -10.03
N GLN A 148 14.09 -20.34 -8.80
CA GLN A 148 13.06 -21.31 -8.50
C GLN A 148 11.72 -20.96 -9.18
N ILE A 149 11.31 -19.69 -9.15
CA ILE A 149 10.10 -19.22 -9.84
C ILE A 149 10.22 -19.45 -11.35
N LYS A 150 11.37 -19.14 -11.96
CA LYS A 150 11.62 -19.35 -13.40
C LYS A 150 11.54 -20.83 -13.77
N HIS A 151 12.17 -21.70 -12.99
CA HIS A 151 12.15 -23.14 -13.21
C HIS A 151 10.72 -23.70 -13.16
N LEU A 152 9.99 -23.40 -12.07
CA LEU A 152 8.59 -23.82 -11.93
C LEU A 152 7.69 -23.22 -13.03
N SER A 153 7.95 -21.98 -13.44
CA SER A 153 7.22 -21.33 -14.54
C SER A 153 7.47 -22.01 -15.89
N LYS A 154 8.70 -22.49 -16.15
CA LYS A 154 9.01 -23.28 -17.35
C LYS A 154 8.24 -24.60 -17.35
N ALA A 155 8.20 -25.30 -16.21
CA ALA A 155 7.42 -26.52 -16.04
C ALA A 155 5.92 -26.27 -16.22
N LEU A 156 5.38 -25.18 -15.67
CA LEU A 156 3.97 -24.78 -15.81
C LEU A 156 3.58 -24.57 -17.28
N ARG A 157 4.42 -23.89 -18.07
CA ARG A 157 4.16 -23.60 -19.49
C ARG A 157 3.98 -24.86 -20.35
N ARG A 158 4.61 -25.97 -19.97
CA ARG A 158 4.49 -27.26 -20.65
C ARG A 158 3.17 -28.00 -20.32
N LYS A 159 2.32 -27.47 -19.43
CA LYS A 159 1.06 -28.10 -19.02
C LYS A 159 -0.13 -27.37 -19.65
N ARG A 160 -1.24 -28.08 -19.88
CA ARG A 160 -2.47 -27.49 -20.46
C ARG A 160 -3.06 -26.42 -19.54
N ALA A 161 -2.87 -25.17 -19.93
CA ALA A 161 -3.45 -23.98 -19.31
C ALA A 161 -4.96 -23.86 -19.60
N PRO A 162 -5.73 -23.15 -18.76
CA PRO A 162 -7.14 -22.87 -19.06
C PRO A 162 -7.26 -21.89 -20.24
N ASN A 163 -8.22 -22.12 -21.13
CA ASN A 163 -8.60 -21.19 -22.19
C ASN A 163 -10.11 -20.98 -22.15
N HIS A 164 -10.54 -19.83 -21.63
CA HIS A 164 -11.95 -19.49 -21.49
C HIS A 164 -12.68 -19.35 -22.82
N LYS A 165 -12.02 -18.85 -23.88
CA LYS A 165 -12.63 -18.71 -25.21
C LYS A 165 -12.94 -20.07 -25.83
N LYS A 166 -12.04 -21.03 -25.65
CA LYS A 166 -12.18 -22.40 -26.17
C LYS A 166 -12.86 -23.36 -25.18
N LYS A 167 -13.43 -22.86 -24.08
CA LYS A 167 -14.01 -23.65 -22.98
C LYS A 167 -13.07 -24.75 -22.42
N VAL A 168 -11.76 -24.58 -22.54
CA VAL A 168 -10.77 -25.56 -22.08
C VAL A 168 -10.47 -25.35 -20.60
N LYS A 169 -10.75 -26.36 -19.78
CA LYS A 169 -10.37 -26.39 -18.37
C LYS A 169 -8.88 -26.67 -18.21
N ALA A 170 -8.28 -26.04 -17.19
CA ALA A 170 -6.91 -26.30 -16.80
C ALA A 170 -6.74 -27.78 -16.42
N SER A 171 -5.63 -28.40 -16.83
CA SER A 171 -5.30 -29.76 -16.36
C SER A 171 -4.98 -29.77 -14.86
N ARG A 172 -5.25 -30.90 -14.17
CA ARG A 172 -4.86 -31.09 -12.75
C ARG A 172 -3.36 -30.82 -12.53
N ARG A 173 -2.52 -31.26 -13.47
CA ARG A 173 -1.06 -31.01 -13.45
C ARG A 173 -0.71 -29.52 -13.54
N TRP A 174 -1.41 -28.75 -14.38
CA TRP A 174 -1.21 -27.30 -14.47
C TRP A 174 -1.63 -26.60 -13.17
N GLN A 175 -2.75 -27.00 -12.58
CA GLN A 175 -3.21 -26.42 -11.31
C GLN A 175 -2.21 -26.68 -10.18
N LYS A 176 -1.65 -27.90 -10.08
CA LYS A 176 -0.61 -28.27 -9.10
C LYS A 176 0.63 -27.39 -9.26
N ALA A 177 1.15 -27.25 -10.49
CA ALA A 177 2.32 -26.40 -10.76
C ALA A 177 2.04 -24.91 -10.46
N ARG A 178 0.86 -24.40 -10.82
CA ARG A 178 0.45 -23.02 -10.50
C ARG A 178 0.38 -22.79 -8.99
N LYS A 179 -0.12 -23.77 -8.23
CA LYS A 179 -0.19 -23.70 -6.76
C LYS A 179 1.21 -23.61 -6.15
N GLN A 180 2.18 -24.36 -6.66
CA GLN A 180 3.58 -24.30 -6.20
C GLN A 180 4.18 -22.90 -6.41
N ILE A 181 4.01 -22.32 -7.61
CA ILE A 181 4.48 -20.95 -7.89
C ILE A 181 3.80 -19.94 -6.96
N SER A 182 2.48 -20.06 -6.77
CA SER A 182 1.72 -19.17 -5.88
C SER A 182 2.22 -19.25 -4.43
N LYS A 183 2.51 -20.46 -3.93
CA LYS A 183 3.06 -20.65 -2.57
C LYS A 183 4.42 -19.96 -2.42
N LEU A 184 5.32 -20.14 -3.39
CA LEU A 184 6.64 -19.51 -3.37
C LEU A 184 6.55 -17.98 -3.42
N GLN A 185 5.72 -17.43 -4.31
CA GLN A 185 5.48 -15.99 -4.38
C GLN A 185 4.85 -15.43 -3.10
N ALA A 186 3.92 -16.18 -2.48
CA ALA A 186 3.33 -15.79 -1.20
C ALA A 186 4.36 -15.78 -0.06
N LYS A 187 5.28 -16.75 -0.03
CA LYS A 187 6.41 -16.78 0.92
C LYS A 187 7.27 -15.53 0.78
N VAL A 188 7.72 -15.21 -0.44
CA VAL A 188 8.52 -14.01 -0.73
C VAL A 188 7.80 -12.73 -0.33
N ALA A 189 6.51 -12.61 -0.66
CA ALA A 189 5.71 -11.45 -0.28
C ALA A 189 5.57 -11.30 1.24
N THR A 190 5.46 -12.41 1.97
CA THR A 190 5.38 -12.43 3.42
C THR A 190 6.72 -12.04 4.06
N GLN A 191 7.84 -12.61 3.58
CA GLN A 191 9.19 -12.25 4.04
C GLN A 191 9.48 -10.76 3.85
N ARG A 192 9.14 -10.22 2.67
CA ARG A 192 9.29 -8.79 2.41
C ARG A 192 8.44 -7.96 3.36
N LYS A 193 7.18 -8.32 3.57
CA LYS A 193 6.27 -7.57 4.45
C LYS A 193 6.74 -7.61 5.90
N ASP A 194 7.20 -8.77 6.38
CA ASP A 194 7.77 -8.92 7.72
C ASP A 194 9.00 -8.01 7.92
N TRP A 195 9.96 -8.08 7.00
CA TRP A 195 11.14 -7.21 7.02
C TRP A 195 10.76 -5.73 6.99
N GLN A 196 9.83 -5.32 6.11
CA GLN A 196 9.34 -3.94 6.06
C GLN A 196 8.73 -3.51 7.39
N HIS A 197 7.91 -4.34 8.04
CA HIS A 197 7.33 -4.00 9.33
C HIS A 197 8.40 -3.86 10.42
N LYS A 198 9.39 -4.75 10.48
CA LYS A 198 10.48 -4.66 11.46
C LYS A 198 11.28 -3.37 11.31
N ILE A 199 11.76 -3.08 10.10
CA ILE A 199 12.54 -1.86 9.82
C ILE A 199 11.74 -0.60 10.11
N THR A 200 10.50 -0.52 9.63
CA THR A 200 9.68 0.68 9.85
C THR A 200 9.21 0.85 11.29
N SER A 201 9.09 -0.23 12.06
CA SER A 201 8.84 -0.15 13.51
C SER A 201 10.06 0.36 14.25
N ASP A 202 11.25 -0.14 13.91
CA ASP A 202 12.52 0.33 14.47
C ASP A 202 12.71 1.84 14.21
N ILE A 203 12.57 2.28 12.96
CA ILE A 203 12.67 3.71 12.61
C ILE A 203 11.65 4.54 13.40
N ALA A 204 10.37 4.14 13.41
CA ALA A 204 9.34 4.89 14.11
C ALA A 204 9.53 4.90 15.64
N SER A 205 10.20 3.90 16.22
CA SER A 205 10.51 3.89 17.65
C SER A 205 11.62 4.88 18.00
N ARG A 206 12.55 5.14 17.08
CA ARG A 206 13.73 5.97 17.31
C ARG A 206 13.52 7.45 16.99
N TYR A 207 12.69 7.77 16.00
CA TYR A 207 12.57 9.13 15.47
C TYR A 207 11.14 9.66 15.55
N ASP A 208 11.02 10.96 15.82
CA ASP A 208 9.76 11.69 15.98
C ASP A 208 9.34 12.38 14.68
N ILE A 209 10.32 12.77 13.86
CA ILE A 209 10.09 13.35 12.53
C ILE A 209 10.78 12.49 11.49
N GLY A 210 10.02 12.05 10.48
CA GLY A 210 10.54 11.40 9.29
C GLY A 210 10.50 12.35 8.11
N VAL A 211 11.60 12.46 7.37
CA VAL A 211 11.72 13.33 6.18
C VAL A 211 12.07 12.47 4.97
N THR A 212 11.32 12.61 3.89
CA THR A 212 11.62 11.95 2.63
C THR A 212 11.16 12.80 1.46
N GLU A 213 11.59 12.45 0.26
CA GLU A 213 11.18 13.14 -0.95
C GLU A 213 9.90 12.54 -1.58
N GLU A 214 9.18 13.35 -2.36
CA GLU A 214 7.99 12.92 -3.09
C GLU A 214 8.34 12.01 -4.28
N LEU A 215 8.52 10.72 -4.00
CA LEU A 215 8.74 9.72 -5.04
C LEU A 215 7.45 9.33 -5.77
N ASN A 216 7.36 9.65 -7.07
CA ASN A 216 6.34 9.11 -7.97
C ASN A 216 6.61 7.63 -8.34
N THR A 217 6.57 6.76 -7.32
CA THR A 217 6.83 5.31 -7.44
C THR A 217 5.93 4.63 -8.48
N LYS A 218 4.67 5.08 -8.61
CA LYS A 218 3.73 4.59 -9.64
C LYS A 218 4.21 4.94 -11.05
N GLY A 219 4.69 6.16 -11.25
CA GLY A 219 5.29 6.62 -12.51
C GLY A 219 6.59 5.88 -12.83
N MET A 220 7.46 5.74 -11.84
CA MET A 220 8.73 5.01 -11.95
C MET A 220 8.50 3.56 -12.36
N THR A 221 7.56 2.86 -11.72
CA THR A 221 7.29 1.43 -12.01
C THR A 221 6.35 1.20 -13.19
N ARG A 222 5.84 2.26 -13.84
CA ARG A 222 5.00 2.15 -15.04
C ARG A 222 5.79 1.49 -16.17
N LYS A 223 5.16 0.57 -16.90
CA LYS A 223 5.72 0.02 -18.14
C LYS A 223 6.07 1.16 -19.11
N ALA A 224 7.20 1.05 -19.81
CA ALA A 224 7.56 2.01 -20.84
C ALA A 224 6.46 2.09 -21.91
N LYS A 225 6.09 3.31 -22.33
CA LYS A 225 5.18 3.51 -23.46
C LYS A 225 5.82 2.92 -24.73
N LYS A 226 5.01 2.41 -25.66
CA LYS A 226 5.52 2.09 -27.01
C LYS A 226 6.02 3.42 -27.61
N GLY A 227 7.21 3.43 -28.21
CA GLY A 227 7.56 4.49 -29.15
C GLY A 227 6.52 4.54 -30.27
N SER A 228 6.37 5.68 -30.94
CA SER A 228 5.43 5.77 -32.05
C SER A 228 5.76 4.69 -33.09
N LYS A 229 4.74 4.07 -33.70
CA LYS A 229 4.97 3.13 -34.84
C LYS A 229 5.77 3.80 -35.97
N ARG A 230 5.71 5.14 -36.07
CA ARG A 230 6.40 5.97 -37.06
C ARG A 230 7.92 6.05 -36.79
N GLU A 231 8.36 6.32 -35.56
CA GLU A 231 9.80 6.31 -35.21
C GLU A 231 10.44 4.93 -35.38
N ALA A 232 9.72 3.87 -35.00
CA ALA A 232 10.23 2.49 -35.12
C ALA A 232 10.38 2.00 -36.57
N ARG A 233 9.77 2.69 -37.55
CA ARG A 233 9.89 2.41 -38.99
C ARG A 233 10.99 3.20 -39.69
N ARG A 234 11.46 4.32 -39.09
CA ARG A 234 12.58 5.14 -39.59
C ARG A 234 13.95 4.64 -39.11
N MET A 235 13.99 3.71 -38.15
CA MET A 235 15.24 3.10 -37.70
C MET A 235 15.62 1.94 -38.61
N GLU A 236 16.89 1.92 -39.01
CA GLU A 236 17.52 0.89 -39.82
C GLU A 236 17.38 -0.51 -39.15
N SER A 237 17.30 -1.56 -39.98
CA SER A 237 16.99 -2.93 -39.55
C SER A 237 17.97 -3.49 -38.51
N SER A 238 19.24 -3.07 -38.57
CA SER A 238 20.33 -3.39 -37.62
C SER A 238 20.16 -2.70 -36.26
N THR A 239 19.48 -1.54 -36.24
CA THR A 239 19.19 -0.74 -35.05
C THR A 239 17.72 -0.86 -34.65
N ARG A 240 17.10 -2.02 -34.91
CA ARG A 240 15.85 -2.42 -34.23
C ARG A 240 16.14 -2.69 -32.76
N GLN A 241 16.43 -1.60 -32.05
CA GLN A 241 16.86 -1.58 -30.66
C GLN A 241 15.87 -2.40 -29.84
N THR A 242 16.39 -3.49 -29.28
CA THR A 242 15.65 -4.41 -28.41
C THR A 242 14.86 -3.57 -27.40
N SER A 243 13.53 -3.66 -27.55
CA SER A 243 12.57 -2.70 -27.00
C SER A 243 12.94 -2.15 -25.61
N ARG A 244 12.87 -0.82 -25.44
CA ARG A 244 12.91 -0.08 -24.14
C ARG A 244 12.12 -0.73 -22.98
N LYS A 245 11.22 -1.67 -23.29
CA LYS A 245 10.50 -2.55 -22.35
C LYS A 245 11.42 -3.45 -21.50
N LYS A 246 12.51 -4.00 -22.05
CA LYS A 246 13.40 -4.92 -21.30
C LYS A 246 14.29 -4.15 -20.32
N GLN A 247 14.83 -3.00 -20.72
CA GLN A 247 15.68 -2.14 -19.88
C GLN A 247 14.96 -1.70 -18.59
N LYS A 248 13.70 -1.24 -18.70
CA LYS A 248 12.92 -0.78 -17.54
C LYS A 248 12.40 -1.92 -16.65
N ALA A 249 12.31 -3.15 -17.17
CA ALA A 249 11.75 -4.28 -16.41
C ALA A 249 12.62 -4.67 -15.21
N GLY A 250 13.95 -4.58 -15.34
CA GLY A 250 14.90 -4.85 -14.25
C GLY A 250 14.73 -3.87 -13.10
N LEU A 251 14.87 -2.57 -13.37
CA LEU A 251 14.71 -1.52 -12.36
C LEU A 251 13.32 -1.54 -11.70
N ASN A 252 12.25 -1.66 -12.48
CA ASN A 252 10.89 -1.76 -11.94
C ASN A 252 10.76 -2.93 -10.97
N LYS A 253 11.36 -4.08 -11.30
CA LYS A 253 11.34 -5.25 -10.45
C LYS A 253 12.12 -5.00 -9.16
N SER A 254 13.28 -4.34 -9.22
CA SER A 254 14.07 -4.00 -8.03
C SER A 254 13.33 -3.03 -7.11
N ILE A 255 12.73 -1.97 -7.65
CA ILE A 255 11.89 -1.03 -6.88
C ILE A 255 10.72 -1.76 -6.20
N LEU A 256 10.01 -2.63 -6.93
CA LEU A 256 8.90 -3.42 -6.38
C LEU A 256 9.36 -4.51 -5.40
N SER A 257 10.61 -4.96 -5.51
CA SER A 257 11.21 -5.92 -4.59
C SER A 257 11.50 -5.28 -3.24
N VAL A 258 11.97 -4.04 -3.21
CA VAL A 258 12.14 -3.27 -1.97
C VAL A 258 10.78 -2.81 -1.45
N GLY A 259 9.92 -2.33 -2.35
CA GLY A 259 8.57 -1.88 -2.04
C GLY A 259 8.53 -0.45 -1.49
N PHE A 260 9.12 0.50 -2.22
CA PHE A 260 9.25 1.92 -1.84
C PHE A 260 7.95 2.52 -1.29
N GLY A 261 6.86 2.40 -2.05
CA GLY A 261 5.56 2.93 -1.62
C GLY A 261 5.02 2.28 -0.34
N ALA A 262 5.36 1.02 -0.07
CA ALA A 262 4.96 0.37 1.19
C ALA A 262 5.83 0.83 2.37
N LEU A 263 7.14 1.00 2.16
CA LEU A 263 8.04 1.56 3.18
C LEU A 263 7.61 2.97 3.57
N ASN A 264 7.44 3.89 2.62
CA ASN A 264 7.01 5.26 2.92
C ASN A 264 5.69 5.29 3.67
N GLN A 265 4.69 4.53 3.21
CA GLN A 265 3.41 4.45 3.92
C GLN A 265 3.56 3.90 5.33
N MET A 266 4.40 2.87 5.52
CA MET A 266 4.61 2.24 6.82
C MET A 266 5.37 3.12 7.80
N ILE A 267 6.39 3.85 7.35
CA ILE A 267 7.11 4.83 8.16
C ILE A 267 6.14 5.93 8.56
N ALA A 268 5.44 6.53 7.59
CA ALA A 268 4.50 7.61 7.81
C ALA A 268 3.44 7.27 8.87
N TYR A 269 2.65 6.20 8.67
CA TYR A 269 1.57 5.90 9.62
C TYR A 269 2.11 5.53 11.00
N LYS A 270 3.31 4.96 11.12
CA LYS A 270 3.86 4.55 12.42
C LYS A 270 4.41 5.73 13.20
N ILE A 271 5.07 6.67 12.52
CA ILE A 271 5.52 7.93 13.12
C ILE A 271 4.30 8.76 13.55
N GLU A 272 3.33 8.94 12.65
CA GLU A 272 2.09 9.67 12.94
C GLU A 272 1.28 9.06 14.09
N HIS A 273 1.26 7.73 14.20
CA HIS A 273 0.48 7.05 15.22
C HIS A 273 0.97 7.35 16.65
N LYS A 274 2.22 7.77 16.83
CA LYS A 274 2.74 8.22 18.13
C LYS A 274 2.78 9.75 18.28
N GLY A 275 2.10 10.50 17.42
CA GLY A 275 2.12 11.97 17.41
C GLY A 275 3.29 12.60 16.65
N GLY A 276 4.10 11.79 15.96
CA GLY A 276 5.22 12.24 15.15
C GLY A 276 4.79 12.83 13.80
N LEU A 277 5.72 13.47 13.09
CA LEU A 277 5.45 14.12 11.81
C LEU A 277 6.17 13.44 10.65
N MET A 278 5.48 13.29 9.52
CA MET A 278 6.07 12.85 8.27
C MET A 278 6.10 14.01 7.28
N ILE A 279 7.30 14.50 6.97
CA ILE A 279 7.54 15.59 6.02
C ILE A 279 7.88 14.98 4.67
N VAL A 280 7.08 15.31 3.65
CA VAL A 280 7.32 14.90 2.27
C VAL A 280 7.73 16.12 1.44
N LEU A 281 8.98 16.12 1.02
CA LEU A 281 9.64 17.21 0.32
C LEU A 281 9.43 17.12 -1.20
N PRO A 282 9.10 18.21 -1.92
CA PRO A 282 8.93 18.17 -3.37
C PRO A 282 10.27 17.92 -4.10
N THR A 283 10.45 16.71 -4.63
CA THR A 283 11.68 16.29 -5.32
C THR A 283 12.11 17.25 -6.43
N LYS A 284 11.16 17.82 -7.19
CA LYS A 284 11.48 18.62 -8.38
C LYS A 284 12.10 19.98 -8.06
N GLU A 285 11.71 20.56 -6.93
CA GLU A 285 12.17 21.87 -6.48
C GLU A 285 13.49 21.72 -5.73
N ILE A 286 13.55 20.76 -4.82
CA ILE A 286 14.72 20.54 -3.96
C ILE A 286 15.86 19.87 -4.72
N LYS A 287 15.54 18.93 -5.61
CA LYS A 287 16.50 18.13 -6.40
C LYS A 287 17.60 17.50 -5.52
N PRO A 288 17.23 16.71 -4.49
CA PRO A 288 18.18 16.22 -3.49
C PRO A 288 19.32 15.39 -4.10
N SER A 289 19.05 14.63 -5.16
CA SER A 289 20.09 13.84 -5.84
C SER A 289 21.03 14.66 -6.75
N GLN A 290 20.86 15.97 -6.85
CA GLN A 290 21.67 16.86 -7.71
C GLN A 290 22.21 18.07 -6.94
N ARG A 291 21.70 18.32 -5.73
CA ARG A 291 22.09 19.46 -4.91
C ARG A 291 23.25 19.09 -4.00
N CYS A 292 24.26 19.95 -3.93
CA CYS A 292 25.32 19.81 -2.96
C CYS A 292 24.80 20.12 -1.54
N PRO A 293 24.96 19.21 -0.56
CA PRO A 293 24.57 19.48 0.83
C PRO A 293 25.34 20.65 1.46
N SER A 294 26.58 20.89 1.04
CA SER A 294 27.47 21.92 1.61
C SER A 294 27.19 23.31 1.04
N CYS A 295 27.30 23.50 -0.29
CA CYS A 295 27.18 24.83 -0.90
C CYS A 295 25.81 25.11 -1.55
N GLY A 296 24.93 24.11 -1.64
CA GLY A 296 23.60 24.29 -2.22
C GLY A 296 23.53 24.35 -3.74
N LYS A 297 24.67 24.37 -4.47
CA LYS A 297 24.70 24.36 -5.94
C LYS A 297 24.00 23.12 -6.49
N VAL A 298 23.20 23.30 -7.54
CA VAL A 298 22.57 22.20 -8.28
C VAL A 298 23.45 21.81 -9.46
N ASN A 299 24.00 20.60 -9.38
CA ASN A 299 24.90 20.00 -10.35
C ASN A 299 24.10 19.07 -11.27
N LYS A 300 23.84 19.51 -12.51
CA LYS A 300 22.96 18.79 -13.45
C LYS A 300 23.54 17.45 -13.89
N GLU A 301 24.85 17.35 -13.94
CA GLU A 301 25.63 16.16 -14.27
C GLU A 301 25.47 15.03 -13.24
N TRP A 302 25.08 15.36 -12.00
CA TRP A 302 24.73 14.35 -10.97
C TRP A 302 23.39 13.65 -11.24
N ALA A 303 22.60 14.14 -12.19
CA ALA A 303 21.34 13.52 -12.57
C ALA A 303 21.53 12.10 -13.14
N GLU A 304 22.67 11.83 -13.76
CA GLU A 304 22.97 10.53 -14.37
C GLU A 304 23.02 9.41 -13.33
N LEU A 305 22.34 8.29 -13.57
CA LEU A 305 22.26 7.17 -12.62
C LEU A 305 23.59 6.41 -12.43
N SER A 306 24.49 6.50 -13.42
CA SER A 306 25.87 6.02 -13.35
C SER A 306 26.68 6.80 -12.32
N ASN A 307 26.34 8.06 -12.08
CA ASN A 307 26.98 8.86 -11.06
C ASN A 307 26.47 8.41 -9.67
N ARG A 308 27.34 7.72 -8.95
CA ARG A 308 27.09 7.18 -7.60
C ARG A 308 27.89 7.90 -6.52
N HIS A 309 28.85 8.74 -6.92
CA HIS A 309 29.70 9.51 -6.02
C HIS A 309 29.81 10.95 -6.53
N HIS A 310 29.36 11.88 -5.72
CA HIS A 310 29.32 13.29 -6.06
C HIS A 310 30.57 13.98 -5.55
N VAL A 311 31.25 14.70 -6.44
CA VAL A 311 32.32 15.64 -6.14
C VAL A 311 31.85 17.01 -6.61
N CYS A 312 31.85 17.99 -5.72
CA CYS A 312 31.43 19.35 -6.03
C CYS A 312 32.63 20.28 -6.15
N GLU A 313 32.50 21.34 -6.96
CA GLU A 313 33.50 22.41 -7.07
C GLU A 313 33.84 23.08 -5.74
N CYS A 314 32.94 23.05 -4.75
CA CYS A 314 33.23 23.55 -3.40
C CYS A 314 34.11 22.60 -2.55
N GLY A 315 34.61 21.50 -3.12
CA GLY A 315 35.42 20.49 -2.45
C GLY A 315 34.63 19.43 -1.68
N PHE A 316 33.29 19.53 -1.63
CA PHE A 316 32.47 18.53 -0.93
C PHE A 316 32.33 17.24 -1.74
N GLU A 317 32.64 16.11 -1.10
CA GLU A 317 32.57 14.76 -1.70
C GLU A 317 31.68 13.83 -0.86
N ILE A 318 30.71 13.17 -1.49
CA ILE A 318 29.81 12.24 -0.80
C ILE A 318 29.19 11.20 -1.74
N ALA A 319 28.87 10.02 -1.23
CA ALA A 319 28.05 9.06 -1.96
C ALA A 319 26.66 9.66 -2.25
N ARG A 320 26.13 9.44 -3.46
CA ARG A 320 24.88 10.05 -3.93
C ARG A 320 23.69 9.87 -2.99
N ASP A 321 23.48 8.65 -2.52
CA ASP A 321 22.31 8.30 -1.70
C ASP A 321 22.43 8.97 -0.29
N ARG A 322 23.65 9.10 0.24
CA ARG A 322 23.94 9.85 1.49
C ARG A 322 23.76 11.34 1.30
N GLY A 323 24.28 11.91 0.21
CA GLY A 323 24.09 13.31 -0.14
C GLY A 323 22.61 13.68 -0.23
N SER A 324 21.80 12.83 -0.88
CA SER A 324 20.35 13.05 -1.01
C SER A 324 19.67 13.10 0.36
N ALA A 325 19.99 12.16 1.27
CA ALA A 325 19.47 12.17 2.64
C ALA A 325 19.90 13.41 3.43
N MET A 326 21.15 13.84 3.29
CA MET A 326 21.68 15.03 3.94
C MET A 326 20.99 16.31 3.43
N VAL A 327 20.79 16.47 2.12
CA VAL A 327 20.01 17.61 1.58
C VAL A 327 18.59 17.63 2.14
N MET A 328 17.91 16.48 2.20
CA MET A 328 16.57 16.41 2.75
C MET A 328 16.52 16.81 4.23
N TYR A 329 17.50 16.37 5.02
CA TYR A 329 17.63 16.79 6.42
C TYR A 329 17.84 18.30 6.53
N ASN A 330 18.83 18.84 5.80
CA ASN A 330 19.17 20.25 5.82
C ASN A 330 17.99 21.13 5.40
N VAL A 331 17.19 20.71 4.41
CA VAL A 331 15.98 21.44 4.02
C VAL A 331 14.94 21.40 5.14
N ALA A 332 14.74 20.26 5.79
CA ALA A 332 13.80 20.12 6.89
C ALA A 332 14.21 20.88 8.17
N THR A 333 15.50 21.10 8.38
CA THR A 333 16.03 21.87 9.52
C THR A 333 16.36 23.32 9.17
N ASN A 334 16.04 23.77 7.94
CA ASN A 334 16.38 25.11 7.43
C ASN A 334 17.89 25.43 7.46
N GLN A 335 18.72 24.39 7.32
CA GLN A 335 20.18 24.46 7.28
C GLN A 335 20.73 24.36 5.84
N GLN A 336 19.87 24.17 4.84
CA GLN A 336 20.31 24.03 3.45
C GLN A 336 20.72 25.38 2.87
N THR A 337 22.03 25.54 2.64
CA THR A 337 22.62 26.70 1.98
C THR A 337 22.07 26.90 0.56
N GLY A 338 21.89 28.17 0.15
CA GLY A 338 21.47 28.56 -1.19
C GLY A 338 20.03 28.18 -1.57
N PHE A 339 19.24 27.64 -0.65
CA PHE A 339 17.82 27.35 -0.84
C PHE A 339 17.03 28.38 -0.03
N GLY A 340 16.72 29.52 -0.66
CA GLY A 340 16.25 30.74 0.00
C GLY A 340 14.79 30.74 0.45
N THR A 341 14.29 29.67 1.06
CA THR A 341 12.88 29.58 1.45
C THR A 341 12.65 28.74 2.70
N SER A 342 11.71 29.19 3.53
CA SER A 342 11.22 28.44 4.68
C SER A 342 10.45 27.19 4.23
N LEU A 343 10.29 26.21 5.12
CA LEU A 343 9.46 25.01 4.89
C LEU A 343 8.02 25.34 4.43
N ALA A 344 7.49 26.51 4.80
CA ALA A 344 6.16 26.96 4.42
C ALA A 344 6.07 27.32 2.91
N ASP A 345 7.15 27.87 2.35
CA ASP A 345 7.19 28.30 0.94
C ASP A 345 7.47 27.12 0.00
N CYS A 346 8.06 26.03 0.53
CA CYS A 346 8.44 24.84 -0.23
C CYS A 346 7.25 23.90 -0.53
N GLY A 347 6.01 24.34 -0.32
CA GLY A 347 4.82 23.51 -0.55
C GLY A 347 4.84 22.18 0.22
N CYS A 348 5.53 22.13 1.37
CA CYS A 348 5.71 20.91 2.15
C CYS A 348 4.35 20.40 2.64
N PHE A 349 3.93 19.26 2.11
CA PHE A 349 2.77 18.58 2.64
C PHE A 349 3.22 17.74 3.83
N SER A 350 2.85 18.20 5.04
CA SER A 350 2.62 17.22 6.09
C SER A 350 1.53 16.29 5.60
N THR A 351 1.73 14.98 5.74
CA THR A 351 0.66 14.01 5.51
C THR A 351 -0.60 14.31 6.35
N THR A 352 -0.46 15.12 7.42
CA THR A 352 -1.56 15.63 8.25
C THR A 352 -2.24 16.89 7.67
N SER A 353 -1.55 17.75 6.91
CA SER A 353 -2.13 19.00 6.36
C SER A 353 -3.06 18.74 5.17
N GLY A 354 -2.89 17.60 4.50
CA GLY A 354 -3.80 17.08 3.49
C GLY A 354 -4.98 16.30 4.06
N SER A 355 -5.66 16.79 5.12
CA SER A 355 -6.93 16.21 5.52
C SER A 355 -8.01 16.56 4.47
N LYS A 356 -8.05 15.80 3.37
CA LYS A 356 -9.37 15.41 2.87
C LYS A 356 -9.98 14.72 4.08
N LYS A 357 -10.85 15.45 4.82
CA LYS A 357 -11.60 14.96 5.99
C LYS A 357 -11.69 13.46 5.83
N ARG A 358 -11.05 12.70 6.73
CA ARG A 358 -11.12 11.24 6.73
C ARG A 358 -12.57 10.92 7.07
N LYS A 359 -13.47 11.13 6.08
CA LYS A 359 -14.90 10.93 6.19
C LYS A 359 -14.99 9.45 6.45
N GLN A 360 -15.40 9.11 7.67
CA GLN A 360 -15.53 7.74 8.14
C GLN A 360 -15.98 6.87 6.98
N THR A 361 -15.16 5.89 6.61
CA THR A 361 -15.69 4.79 5.80
C THR A 361 -16.64 4.07 6.73
N GLY A 362 -17.92 4.45 6.64
CA GLY A 362 -18.96 4.01 7.56
C GLY A 362 -18.84 2.52 7.83
N SER A 363 -18.85 2.18 9.12
CA SER A 363 -19.03 0.80 9.55
C SER A 363 -20.29 0.22 8.88
N MET A 364 -20.29 -1.09 8.59
CA MET A 364 -21.48 -1.79 8.09
C MET A 364 -22.69 -1.71 9.05
N LYS A 365 -22.50 -1.15 10.25
CA LYS A 365 -23.54 -0.78 11.23
C LYS A 365 -24.47 0.35 10.75
N HIS A 366 -23.98 1.37 10.05
CA HIS A 366 -24.65 2.70 10.01
C HIS A 366 -25.99 2.77 9.26
N LEU A 367 -26.38 1.75 8.50
CA LEU A 367 -27.68 1.72 7.80
C LEU A 367 -28.75 0.88 8.53
N GLY A 368 -28.38 0.14 9.59
CA GLY A 368 -29.37 -0.56 10.43
C GLY A 368 -30.19 0.39 11.32
N GLN A 369 -29.71 1.62 11.51
CA GLN A 369 -30.38 2.66 12.31
C GLN A 369 -31.29 3.56 11.48
N VAL A 370 -31.22 3.51 10.14
CA VAL A 370 -32.22 4.17 9.31
C VAL A 370 -33.43 3.23 9.24
N LYS A 371 -34.18 3.17 10.35
CA LYS A 371 -35.57 2.69 10.31
C LYS A 371 -36.24 3.47 9.19
N ARG A 372 -36.81 2.74 8.24
CA ARG A 372 -37.71 3.24 7.21
C ARG A 372 -38.75 4.11 7.93
N GLN A 373 -38.59 5.43 7.92
CA GLN A 373 -39.68 6.33 8.26
C GLN A 373 -40.74 6.06 7.20
N LYS A 374 -41.71 5.20 7.54
CA LYS A 374 -43.00 5.21 6.87
C LYS A 374 -43.48 6.64 7.01
N ARG A 375 -43.56 7.38 5.90
CA ARG A 375 -44.41 8.56 5.83
C ARG A 375 -45.79 8.10 6.29
N SER A 376 -46.25 8.59 7.42
CA SER A 376 -47.66 8.62 7.76
C SER A 376 -48.33 9.54 6.74
N GLN A 377 -48.89 8.96 5.68
CA GLN A 377 -49.90 9.66 4.90
C GLN A 377 -51.20 9.57 5.67
N VAL A 378 -51.58 10.72 6.25
CA VAL A 378 -52.96 11.07 6.53
C VAL A 378 -53.72 11.03 5.20
N GLY A 379 -54.95 10.52 5.25
CA GLY A 379 -55.76 10.14 4.10
C GLY A 379 -56.07 11.29 3.14
N ASP A 380 -56.31 10.91 1.88
CA ASP A 380 -57.64 11.06 1.30
C ASP A 380 -57.79 10.00 0.20
N GLY A 381 -58.98 9.40 0.16
CA GLY A 381 -59.26 8.18 -0.58
C GLY A 381 -59.31 8.40 -2.08
N VAL A 382 -58.64 7.51 -2.82
CA VAL A 382 -59.11 7.01 -4.11
C VAL A 382 -58.64 5.57 -4.23
N PHE A 383 -59.60 4.65 -4.36
CA PHE A 383 -59.40 3.23 -4.66
C PHE A 383 -58.70 3.08 -6.02
N PHE A 384 -57.54 2.44 -6.06
CA PHE A 384 -57.03 1.81 -7.28
C PHE A 384 -56.49 0.42 -6.95
N GLU A 385 -57.21 -0.57 -7.45
CA GLU A 385 -56.94 -1.99 -7.36
C GLU A 385 -55.57 -2.34 -7.97
N THR A 386 -54.82 -3.19 -7.28
CA THR A 386 -53.64 -3.88 -7.81
C THR A 386 -54.07 -5.06 -8.69
N PRO A 387 -53.60 -5.17 -9.94
CA PRO A 387 -53.70 -6.43 -10.66
C PRO A 387 -52.65 -7.42 -10.13
N SER A 388 -53.15 -8.49 -9.53
CA SER A 388 -52.43 -9.75 -9.34
C SER A 388 -52.20 -10.42 -10.69
N ALA A 389 -50.98 -10.88 -10.97
CA ALA A 389 -50.73 -11.83 -12.06
C ALA A 389 -49.51 -12.71 -11.74
N TYR A 390 -49.78 -13.81 -11.06
CA TYR A 390 -49.10 -15.09 -11.24
C TYR A 390 -50.09 -16.01 -11.97
N ALA A 391 -49.77 -16.40 -13.21
CA ALA A 391 -50.22 -17.59 -13.93
C ALA A 391 -49.23 -17.72 -15.11
N ALA A 392 -48.33 -18.70 -15.17
CA ALA A 392 -48.57 -20.10 -15.52
C ALA A 392 -49.23 -20.24 -16.90
N GLU A 393 -48.41 -20.18 -17.95
CA GLU A 393 -48.25 -21.20 -19.01
C GLU A 393 -46.88 -21.02 -19.69
#